data_AF-A0A3C0X1Y4-F1
#
_entry.id   AF-A0A3C0X1Y4-F1
#
_cell.length_a   1.000
_cell.length_b   1.000
_cell.length_c   1.000
_cell.angle_alpha   90.00
_cell.angle_beta   90.00
_cell.angle_gamma   90.00
#
_symmetry.space_group_name_H-M   'P 1'
#
loop_
_entity.id
_entity.type
_entity.pdbx_description
1 polymer ?
#
loop_
_entity_poly.entity_id
_entity_poly.type
_entity_poly.pdbx_seq_one_letter_code
_entity_poly.pdbx_strand_id
1 'polypeptide(L)'
;MLGSASSISDTNVMLNTMVADVFAEFADRLENAADFEKELNLIIKETVKAHKRIIFNGDGYSDDWQAEAQKRGLLNLKSTVDALPLLKSEENIAMFERHGVLSRAEINSRVDIVLENYCKVLHIEALTLIEMMNRQVIPAISEYTDRLCTALSHKRVLNINADESADREIIARLSAAGSEIYKLTGDLKMAVSSAEKIADMLEKATAYHDIVLKLMTDIRKYADSSEAVVSMDVWPYPSYGELLFSI
;
A
#
# COMPACT_ATOMS: atom_id res chain seq x y z
N MET A 1 -8.48 9.97 -2.96
CA MET A 1 -7.78 10.80 -3.96
C MET A 1 -7.33 9.92 -5.10
N LEU A 2 -7.26 10.43 -6.32
CA LEU A 2 -6.88 9.67 -7.52
C LEU A 2 -5.36 9.39 -7.53
N GLY A 3 -4.97 8.13 -7.72
CA GLY A 3 -3.57 7.76 -7.92
C GLY A 3 -3.07 8.16 -9.32
N SER A 4 -1.78 8.44 -9.47
CA SER A 4 -1.20 8.92 -10.74
C SER A 4 -1.35 7.95 -11.91
N ALA A 5 -1.42 6.64 -11.64
CA ALA A 5 -1.64 5.59 -12.64
C ALA A 5 -3.12 5.25 -12.86
N SER A 6 -4.04 5.83 -12.09
CA SER A 6 -5.46 5.51 -12.12
C SER A 6 -6.21 6.32 -13.19
N SER A 7 -7.28 5.73 -13.74
CA SER A 7 -8.17 6.45 -14.65
C SER A 7 -8.95 7.53 -13.90
N ILE A 8 -8.98 8.75 -14.45
CA ILE A 8 -9.81 9.83 -13.93
C ILE A 8 -11.31 9.50 -13.99
N SER A 9 -11.70 8.61 -14.91
CA SER A 9 -13.10 8.24 -15.13
C SER A 9 -13.76 7.69 -13.87
N ASP A 10 -13.10 6.78 -13.14
CA ASP A 10 -13.72 6.12 -11.98
C ASP A 10 -14.01 7.13 -10.85
N THR A 11 -13.08 8.07 -10.64
CA THR A 11 -13.28 9.16 -9.65
C THR A 11 -14.40 10.09 -10.09
N ASN A 12 -14.45 10.45 -11.38
CA ASN A 12 -15.49 11.32 -11.90
C ASN A 12 -16.87 10.67 -11.86
N VAL A 13 -16.99 9.38 -12.14
CA VAL A 13 -18.26 8.64 -12.01
C VAL A 13 -18.77 8.75 -10.56
N MET A 14 -17.92 8.43 -9.58
CA MET A 14 -18.32 8.51 -8.17
C MET A 14 -18.69 9.95 -7.76
N LEU A 15 -17.83 10.94 -8.03
CA LEU A 15 -18.07 12.33 -7.63
C LEU A 15 -19.32 12.92 -8.31
N ASN A 16 -19.47 12.71 -9.61
CA ASN A 16 -20.60 13.28 -10.35
C ASN A 16 -21.93 12.62 -9.95
N THR A 17 -21.96 11.31 -9.69
CA THR A 17 -23.18 10.65 -9.22
C THR A 17 -23.54 11.10 -7.80
N MET A 18 -22.58 11.25 -6.88
CA MET A 18 -22.85 11.80 -5.55
C MET A 18 -23.42 13.23 -5.60
N VAL A 19 -22.86 14.09 -6.46
CA VAL A 19 -23.36 15.46 -6.64
C VAL A 19 -24.76 15.46 -7.25
N ALA A 20 -25.00 14.61 -8.27
CA ALA A 20 -26.31 14.48 -8.88
C ALA A 20 -27.37 13.99 -7.88
N ASP A 21 -27.02 13.07 -6.98
CA ASP A 21 -27.92 12.55 -5.95
C ASP A 21 -28.35 13.63 -4.96
N VAL A 22 -27.40 14.40 -4.44
CA VAL A 22 -27.71 15.52 -3.53
C VAL A 22 -28.52 16.61 -4.24
N PHE A 23 -28.22 16.89 -5.51
CA PHE A 23 -28.96 17.90 -6.28
C PHE A 23 -30.38 17.47 -6.62
N ALA A 24 -30.61 16.18 -6.88
CA ALA A 24 -31.95 15.63 -7.07
C ALA A 24 -32.79 15.83 -5.79
N GLU A 25 -32.25 15.51 -4.62
CA GLU A 25 -32.95 15.74 -3.35
C GLU A 25 -33.32 17.21 -3.13
N PHE A 26 -32.41 18.13 -3.46
CA PHE A 26 -32.68 19.56 -3.36
C PHE A 26 -33.71 20.04 -4.37
N ALA A 27 -33.64 19.55 -5.62
CA ALA A 27 -34.61 19.88 -6.66
C ALA A 27 -36.02 19.42 -6.26
N ASP A 28 -36.17 18.16 -5.84
CA ASP A 28 -37.44 17.60 -5.40
C ASP A 28 -38.07 18.41 -4.26
N ARG A 29 -37.25 18.84 -3.27
CA ARG A 29 -37.73 19.69 -2.18
C ARG A 29 -38.20 21.06 -2.67
N LEU A 30 -37.43 21.69 -3.55
CA LEU A 30 -37.72 23.03 -4.06
C LEU A 30 -38.93 23.04 -5.00
N GLU A 31 -39.11 22.03 -5.83
CA GLU A 31 -40.27 21.90 -6.74
C GLU A 31 -41.59 21.75 -5.98
N ASN A 32 -41.55 21.10 -4.81
CA ASN A 32 -42.72 20.91 -3.95
C ASN A 32 -42.92 22.04 -2.92
N ALA A 33 -42.09 23.08 -2.93
CA ALA A 33 -42.15 24.15 -1.94
C ALA A 33 -43.24 25.18 -2.24
N ALA A 34 -44.03 25.53 -1.23
CA ALA A 34 -45.01 26.62 -1.32
C ALA A 34 -44.34 28.01 -1.40
N ASP A 35 -43.18 28.16 -0.77
CA ASP A 35 -42.34 29.36 -0.78
C ASP A 35 -40.91 28.94 -1.06
N PHE A 36 -40.47 29.20 -2.30
CA PHE A 36 -39.16 28.82 -2.79
C PHE A 36 -38.01 29.44 -1.98
N GLU A 37 -38.06 30.75 -1.70
CA GLU A 37 -36.96 31.44 -1.02
C GLU A 37 -36.81 30.94 0.42
N LYS A 38 -37.94 30.68 1.09
CA LYS A 38 -37.92 30.13 2.44
C LYS A 38 -37.35 28.72 2.49
N GLU A 39 -37.76 27.85 1.56
CA GLU A 39 -37.26 26.47 1.50
C GLU A 39 -35.78 26.42 1.12
N LEU A 40 -35.34 27.25 0.17
CA LEU A 40 -33.93 27.40 -0.20
C LEU A 40 -33.07 27.76 1.01
N ASN A 41 -33.49 28.77 1.79
CA ASN A 41 -32.78 29.18 3.01
C ASN A 41 -32.77 28.08 4.07
N LEU A 42 -33.80 27.24 4.12
CA LEU A 42 -33.88 26.11 5.05
C LEU A 42 -32.90 25.01 4.64
N ILE A 43 -32.91 24.59 3.37
CA ILE A 43 -31.97 23.60 2.81
C ILE A 43 -30.53 23.99 3.14
N ILE A 44 -30.13 25.23 2.84
CA ILE A 44 -28.76 25.71 3.11
C ILE A 44 -28.38 25.55 4.59
N LYS A 45 -29.27 25.97 5.50
CA LYS A 45 -29.01 25.87 6.95
C LYS A 45 -28.91 24.43 7.42
N GLU A 46 -29.79 23.56 6.95
CA GLU A 46 -29.80 22.13 7.28
C GLU A 46 -28.55 21.43 6.77
N THR A 47 -28.19 21.62 5.50
CA THR A 47 -27.02 21.02 4.86
C THR A 47 -25.74 21.45 5.58
N VAL A 48 -25.54 22.74 5.85
CA VAL A 48 -24.36 23.22 6.58
C VAL A 48 -24.32 22.62 7.99
N LYS A 49 -25.45 22.58 8.70
CA LYS A 49 -25.50 22.02 10.07
C LYS A 49 -25.17 20.52 10.09
N ALA A 50 -25.67 19.76 9.12
CA ALA A 50 -25.48 18.31 9.02
C ALA A 50 -24.05 17.94 8.58
N HIS A 51 -23.48 18.69 7.62
CA HIS A 51 -22.24 18.31 6.96
C HIS A 51 -21.01 19.10 7.40
N LYS A 52 -21.12 20.18 8.19
CA LYS A 52 -19.96 20.96 8.67
C LYS A 52 -18.83 20.12 9.29
N ARG A 53 -19.15 18.92 9.81
CA ARG A 53 -18.17 17.97 10.37
C ARG A 53 -17.09 17.55 9.38
N ILE A 54 -17.37 17.57 8.06
CA ILE A 54 -16.42 17.15 7.02
C ILE A 54 -15.50 18.29 6.56
N ILE A 55 -15.79 19.55 6.94
CA ILE A 55 -14.98 20.71 6.56
C ILE A 55 -13.77 20.81 7.49
N PHE A 56 -12.58 20.86 6.89
CA PHE A 56 -11.32 20.95 7.61
C PHE A 56 -10.31 21.79 6.84
N ASN A 57 -9.66 22.74 7.53
CA ASN A 57 -8.73 23.72 6.96
C ASN A 57 -7.35 23.69 7.66
N GLY A 58 -7.01 22.58 8.32
CA GLY A 58 -5.75 22.42 9.05
C GLY A 58 -4.78 21.44 8.38
N ASP A 59 -3.78 21.01 9.15
CA ASP A 59 -2.83 19.97 8.71
C ASP A 59 -3.49 18.59 8.70
N GLY A 60 -3.75 18.07 7.50
CA GLY A 60 -4.38 16.78 7.26
C GLY A 60 -3.50 15.56 7.54
N TYR A 61 -2.20 15.75 7.82
CA TYR A 61 -1.26 14.66 8.07
C TYR A 61 -0.98 14.45 9.57
N SER A 62 -1.34 15.41 10.42
CA SER A 62 -1.11 15.36 11.86
C SER A 62 -1.84 14.18 12.53
N ASP A 63 -1.22 13.59 13.54
CA ASP A 63 -1.87 12.57 14.39
C ASP A 63 -3.09 13.16 15.13
N ASP A 64 -3.02 14.45 15.47
CA ASP A 64 -4.14 15.21 16.03
C ASP A 64 -5.36 15.19 15.11
N TRP A 65 -5.16 15.35 13.80
CA TRP A 65 -6.24 15.26 12.82
C TRP A 65 -6.80 13.84 12.73
N GLN A 66 -5.96 12.80 12.77
CA GLN A 66 -6.45 11.41 12.74
C GLN A 66 -7.40 11.12 13.92
N ALA A 67 -7.04 11.57 15.13
CA ALA A 67 -7.87 11.43 16.32
C ALA A 67 -9.17 12.26 16.22
N GLU A 68 -9.08 13.48 15.71
CA GLU A 68 -10.24 14.37 15.53
C GLU A 68 -11.20 13.85 14.44
N ALA A 69 -10.68 13.37 13.31
CA ALA A 69 -11.46 12.77 12.24
C ALA A 69 -12.25 11.56 12.73
N GLN A 70 -11.63 10.70 13.56
CA GLN A 70 -12.30 9.58 14.20
C GLN A 70 -13.44 10.05 15.13
N LYS A 71 -13.21 11.07 15.97
CA LYS A 71 -14.27 11.66 16.83
C LYS A 71 -15.43 12.22 16.02
N ARG A 72 -15.17 12.75 14.83
CA ARG A 72 -16.18 13.25 13.89
C ARG A 72 -16.91 12.15 13.12
N GLY A 73 -16.52 10.89 13.30
CA GLY A 73 -17.06 9.75 12.55
C GLY A 73 -16.69 9.78 11.08
N LEU A 74 -15.50 10.30 10.75
CA LEU A 74 -14.93 10.23 9.40
C LEU A 74 -14.15 8.93 9.26
N LEU A 75 -14.38 8.22 8.15
CA LEU A 75 -13.70 6.96 7.87
C LEU A 75 -12.21 7.22 7.55
N ASN A 76 -11.33 6.38 8.10
CA ASN A 76 -9.91 6.37 7.80
C ASN A 76 -9.48 4.94 7.45
N LEU A 77 -9.74 4.54 6.20
CA LEU A 77 -9.48 3.20 5.69
C LEU A 77 -8.10 3.22 5.02
N LYS A 78 -7.14 2.53 5.63
CA LYS A 78 -5.73 2.62 5.25
C LYS A 78 -5.35 1.68 4.11
N SER A 79 -6.13 0.63 3.90
CA SER A 79 -5.85 -0.39 2.90
C SER A 79 -6.94 -0.49 1.84
N THR A 80 -6.57 -0.97 0.66
CA THR A 80 -7.51 -1.27 -0.43
C THR A 80 -8.54 -2.31 0.01
N VAL A 81 -8.13 -3.30 0.81
CA VAL A 81 -9.01 -4.38 1.27
C VAL A 81 -10.04 -3.91 2.28
N ASP A 82 -9.74 -2.86 3.04
CA ASP A 82 -10.71 -2.21 3.95
C ASP A 82 -11.67 -1.29 3.19
N ALA A 83 -11.16 -0.56 2.18
CA ALA A 83 -11.91 0.49 1.50
C ALA A 83 -12.87 -0.04 0.43
N LEU A 84 -12.39 -0.97 -0.40
CA LEU A 84 -13.08 -1.38 -1.61
C LEU A 84 -14.43 -2.11 -1.35
N PRO A 85 -14.59 -2.92 -0.28
CA PRO A 85 -15.88 -3.52 0.05
C PRO A 85 -16.99 -2.50 0.31
N LEU A 86 -16.66 -1.29 0.77
CA LEU A 86 -17.67 -0.24 1.01
C LEU A 86 -18.34 0.25 -0.27
N LEU A 87 -17.73 0.03 -1.44
CA LEU A 87 -18.39 0.33 -2.70
C LEU A 87 -19.67 -0.51 -2.89
N LYS A 88 -19.74 -1.70 -2.26
CA LYS A 88 -20.92 -2.58 -2.24
C LYS A 88 -21.93 -2.23 -1.15
N SER A 89 -21.79 -1.10 -0.44
CA SER A 89 -22.79 -0.70 0.56
C SER A 89 -24.14 -0.47 -0.11
N GLU A 90 -25.23 -0.78 0.59
CA GLU A 90 -26.59 -0.61 0.05
C GLU A 90 -26.89 0.85 -0.30
N GLU A 91 -26.34 1.80 0.45
CA GLU A 91 -26.44 3.24 0.14
C GLU A 91 -25.79 3.59 -1.21
N ASN A 92 -24.58 3.09 -1.45
CA ASN A 92 -23.86 3.33 -2.69
C ASN A 92 -24.55 2.65 -3.88
N ILE A 93 -24.99 1.39 -3.71
CA ILE A 93 -25.71 0.66 -4.75
C ILE A 93 -27.01 1.38 -5.10
N ALA A 94 -27.81 1.77 -4.11
CA ALA A 94 -29.07 2.45 -4.34
C ALA A 94 -28.88 3.79 -5.04
N MET A 95 -27.85 4.57 -4.67
CA MET A 95 -27.51 5.83 -5.34
C MET A 95 -27.21 5.59 -6.83
N PHE A 96 -26.33 4.64 -7.16
CA PHE A 96 -26.04 4.35 -8.56
C PHE A 96 -27.25 3.84 -9.36
N GLU A 97 -28.09 2.98 -8.75
CA GLU A 97 -29.28 2.43 -9.40
C GLU A 97 -30.35 3.49 -9.66
N ARG A 98 -30.60 4.41 -8.70
CA ARG A 98 -31.56 5.52 -8.86
C ARG A 98 -31.19 6.45 -10.01
N HIS A 99 -29.89 6.70 -10.22
CA HIS A 99 -29.39 7.54 -11.32
C HIS A 99 -29.18 6.78 -12.63
N GLY A 100 -29.41 5.46 -12.66
CA GLY A 100 -29.19 4.63 -13.85
C GLY A 100 -27.75 4.59 -14.32
N VAL A 101 -26.79 4.82 -13.41
CA VAL A 101 -25.36 4.91 -13.74
C VAL A 101 -24.68 3.54 -13.69
N LEU A 102 -24.94 2.77 -12.63
CA LEU A 102 -24.49 1.39 -12.48
C LEU A 102 -25.59 0.57 -11.79
N SER A 103 -25.72 -0.69 -12.19
CA SER A 103 -26.50 -1.71 -11.51
C SER A 103 -25.71 -2.37 -10.38
N ARG A 104 -26.41 -3.01 -9.42
CA ARG A 104 -25.78 -3.86 -8.39
C ARG A 104 -24.82 -4.90 -8.97
N ALA A 105 -25.18 -5.54 -10.08
CA ALA A 105 -24.35 -6.55 -10.72
C ALA A 105 -23.02 -5.95 -11.25
N GLU A 106 -23.08 -4.75 -11.82
CA GLU A 106 -21.90 -4.03 -12.32
C GLU A 106 -21.00 -3.56 -11.18
N ILE A 107 -21.57 -3.04 -10.09
CA ILE A 107 -20.80 -2.64 -8.90
C ILE A 107 -20.06 -3.84 -8.31
N ASN A 108 -20.76 -4.96 -8.16
CA ASN A 108 -20.14 -6.18 -7.64
C ASN A 108 -18.99 -6.66 -8.53
N SER A 109 -19.24 -6.74 -9.83
CA SER A 109 -18.22 -7.14 -10.82
C SER A 109 -17.00 -6.21 -10.80
N ARG A 110 -17.21 -4.89 -10.68
CA ARG A 110 -16.12 -3.90 -10.62
C ARG A 110 -15.24 -4.10 -9.39
N VAL A 111 -15.84 -4.31 -8.22
CA VAL A 111 -15.06 -4.58 -7.00
C VAL A 111 -14.23 -5.85 -7.16
N ASP A 112 -14.82 -6.92 -7.70
CA ASP A 112 -14.12 -8.18 -7.85
C ASP A 112 -12.94 -8.05 -8.83
N ILE A 113 -13.11 -7.31 -9.93
CA ILE A 113 -12.02 -7.01 -10.88
C ILE A 113 -10.91 -6.18 -10.24
N VAL A 114 -11.24 -5.18 -9.42
CA VAL A 114 -10.22 -4.35 -8.76
C VAL A 114 -9.46 -5.15 -7.71
N LEU A 115 -10.15 -6.00 -6.92
CA LEU A 115 -9.50 -6.93 -6.00
C LEU A 115 -8.61 -7.94 -6.75
N GLU A 116 -9.06 -8.42 -7.91
CA GLU A 116 -8.26 -9.31 -8.76
C GLU A 116 -6.95 -8.66 -9.17
N ASN A 117 -7.05 -7.43 -9.69
CA ASN A 117 -5.89 -6.69 -10.14
C ASN A 117 -4.93 -6.41 -8.99
N TYR A 118 -5.47 -6.02 -7.82
CA TYR A 118 -4.67 -5.83 -6.60
C TYR A 118 -3.89 -7.09 -6.21
N CYS A 119 -4.56 -8.25 -6.17
CA CYS A 119 -3.91 -9.52 -5.87
C CYS A 119 -2.83 -9.88 -6.91
N LYS A 120 -3.12 -9.68 -8.20
CA LYS A 120 -2.20 -9.98 -9.29
C LYS A 120 -0.94 -9.13 -9.26
N VAL A 121 -1.08 -7.83 -8.99
CA VAL A 121 0.07 -6.93 -8.85
C VAL A 121 0.97 -7.39 -7.71
N LEU A 122 0.40 -7.58 -6.51
CA LEU A 122 1.18 -8.06 -5.36
C LEU A 122 1.78 -9.45 -5.56
N HIS A 123 1.08 -10.33 -6.27
CA HIS A 123 1.61 -11.63 -6.65
C HIS A 123 2.87 -11.52 -7.51
N ILE A 124 2.81 -10.71 -8.58
CA ILE A 124 3.96 -10.48 -9.46
C ILE A 124 5.11 -9.86 -8.69
N GLU A 125 4.84 -8.81 -7.90
CA GLU A 125 5.87 -8.14 -7.08
C GLU A 125 6.52 -9.11 -6.09
N ALA A 126 5.74 -9.97 -5.44
CA ALA A 126 6.26 -10.97 -4.51
C ALA A 126 7.14 -12.01 -5.22
N LEU A 127 6.73 -12.52 -6.39
CA LEU A 127 7.53 -13.45 -7.18
C LEU A 127 8.83 -12.80 -7.67
N THR A 128 8.76 -11.56 -8.13
CA THR A 128 9.93 -10.78 -8.53
C THR A 128 10.87 -10.59 -7.35
N LEU A 129 10.36 -10.23 -6.18
CA LEU A 129 11.18 -10.08 -4.97
C LEU A 129 11.86 -11.40 -4.58
N ILE A 130 11.14 -12.53 -4.63
CA ILE A 130 11.70 -13.87 -4.37
C ILE A 130 12.86 -14.16 -5.33
N GLU A 131 12.70 -13.86 -6.62
CA GLU A 131 13.76 -14.06 -7.60
C GLU A 131 14.96 -13.16 -7.33
N MET A 132 14.73 -11.87 -7.09
CA MET A 132 15.75 -10.88 -6.74
C MET A 132 16.57 -11.31 -5.53
N MET A 133 15.91 -11.75 -4.45
CA MET A 133 16.60 -12.17 -3.23
C MET A 133 17.47 -13.40 -3.47
N ASN A 134 16.92 -14.44 -4.10
CA ASN A 134 17.63 -15.71 -4.28
C ASN A 134 18.77 -15.62 -5.30
N ARG A 135 18.61 -14.84 -6.36
CA ARG A 135 19.54 -14.83 -7.50
C ARG A 135 20.57 -13.71 -7.44
N GLN A 136 20.29 -12.65 -6.70
CA GLN A 136 21.10 -11.42 -6.75
C GLN A 136 21.54 -11.00 -5.35
N VAL A 137 20.61 -10.73 -4.43
CA VAL A 137 20.97 -10.17 -3.10
C VAL A 137 21.71 -11.18 -2.20
N ILE A 138 21.16 -12.39 -2.01
CA ILE A 138 21.82 -13.41 -1.16
C ILE A 138 23.21 -13.79 -1.71
N PRO A 139 23.41 -14.01 -3.02
CA PRO A 139 24.73 -14.22 -3.59
C PRO A 139 25.69 -13.05 -3.35
N ALA A 140 25.27 -11.80 -3.54
CA ALA A 140 26.10 -10.61 -3.30
C ALA A 140 26.54 -10.49 -1.83
N ILE A 141 25.63 -10.74 -0.89
CA ILE A 141 25.94 -10.79 0.55
C ILE A 141 26.98 -11.89 0.82
N SER A 142 26.80 -13.07 0.24
CA SER A 142 27.70 -14.21 0.44
C SER A 142 29.10 -13.95 -0.12
N GLU A 143 29.18 -13.38 -1.33
CA GLU A 143 30.44 -13.02 -1.99
C GLU A 143 31.21 -11.97 -1.18
N TYR A 144 30.54 -10.90 -0.76
CA TYR A 144 31.19 -9.84 0.02
C TYR A 144 31.63 -10.34 1.40
N THR A 145 30.81 -11.18 2.05
CA THR A 145 31.17 -11.81 3.32
C THR A 145 32.40 -12.70 3.19
N ASP A 146 32.52 -13.49 2.12
CA ASP A 146 33.70 -14.31 1.85
C ASP A 146 34.96 -13.46 1.61
N ARG A 147 34.84 -12.35 0.88
CA ARG A 147 35.92 -11.37 0.70
C ARG A 147 36.44 -10.83 2.04
N LEU A 148 35.54 -10.45 2.95
CA LEU A 148 35.91 -9.97 4.28
C LEU A 148 36.59 -11.06 5.13
N CYS A 149 36.03 -12.28 5.13
CA CYS A 149 36.60 -13.42 5.84
C CYS A 149 38.00 -13.78 5.33
N THR A 150 38.22 -13.76 4.01
CA THR A 150 39.50 -14.02 3.38
C THR A 150 40.52 -12.94 3.73
N ALA A 151 40.13 -11.66 3.67
CA ALA A 151 40.98 -10.55 4.07
C ALA A 151 41.41 -10.66 5.55
N LEU A 152 40.48 -11.00 6.44
CA LEU A 152 40.76 -11.22 7.86
C LEU A 152 41.74 -12.39 8.08
N SER A 153 41.55 -13.49 7.36
CA SER A 153 42.43 -14.66 7.41
C SER A 153 43.85 -14.33 6.96
N HIS A 154 44.00 -13.54 5.88
CA HIS A 154 45.31 -13.10 5.41
C HIS A 154 46.03 -12.19 6.41
N LYS A 155 45.32 -11.25 7.06
CA LYS A 155 45.90 -10.39 8.12
C LYS A 155 46.49 -11.24 9.26
N ARG A 156 45.77 -12.30 9.67
CA ARG A 156 46.21 -13.24 10.72
C ARG A 156 47.45 -14.04 10.31
N VAL A 157 47.48 -14.58 9.10
CA VAL A 157 48.64 -15.34 8.58
C VAL A 157 49.91 -14.48 8.55
N LEU A 158 49.77 -13.19 8.25
CA LEU A 158 50.87 -12.22 8.25
C LEU A 158 51.27 -11.73 9.65
N ASN A 159 50.63 -12.23 10.72
CA ASN A 159 50.82 -11.78 12.11
C ASN A 159 50.63 -10.26 12.29
N ILE A 160 49.74 -9.65 11.50
CA ILE A 160 49.39 -8.24 11.67
C ILE A 160 48.45 -8.15 12.88
N ASN A 161 48.91 -7.51 13.96
CA ASN A 161 48.13 -7.30 15.17
C ASN A 161 47.16 -6.11 14.98
N ALA A 162 46.17 -6.28 14.11
CA ALA A 162 45.14 -5.28 13.82
C ALA A 162 43.91 -5.49 14.69
N ASP A 163 43.19 -4.41 15.02
CA ASP A 163 41.86 -4.51 15.60
C ASP A 163 40.89 -5.09 14.56
N GLU A 164 40.29 -6.23 14.88
CA GLU A 164 39.36 -6.97 14.02
C GLU A 164 37.89 -6.70 14.37
N SER A 165 37.60 -5.82 15.32
CA SER A 165 36.24 -5.57 15.84
C SER A 165 35.25 -5.23 14.73
N ALA A 166 35.58 -4.26 13.88
CA ALA A 166 34.75 -3.82 12.76
C ALA A 166 34.50 -4.92 11.72
N ASP A 167 35.55 -5.65 11.32
CA ASP A 167 35.43 -6.74 10.33
C ASP A 167 34.47 -7.82 10.85
N ARG A 168 34.61 -8.21 12.12
CA ARG A 168 33.75 -9.24 12.76
C ARG A 168 32.31 -8.79 12.87
N GLU A 169 32.07 -7.52 13.21
CA GLU A 169 30.72 -6.97 13.33
C GLU A 169 30.00 -6.97 11.97
N ILE A 170 30.66 -6.50 10.91
CA ILE A 170 30.10 -6.46 9.56
C ILE A 170 29.79 -7.89 9.06
N ILE A 171 30.74 -8.82 9.22
CA ILE A 171 30.55 -10.22 8.82
C ILE A 171 29.36 -10.84 9.57
N ALA A 172 29.25 -10.63 10.88
CA ALA A 172 28.16 -11.16 11.69
C ALA A 172 26.81 -10.59 11.26
N ARG A 173 26.74 -9.28 11.03
CA ARG A 173 25.53 -8.59 10.54
C ARG A 173 25.08 -9.13 9.18
N LEU A 174 26.00 -9.24 8.22
CA LEU A 174 25.69 -9.74 6.87
C LEU A 174 25.26 -11.21 6.88
N SER A 175 25.93 -12.05 7.68
CA SER A 175 25.57 -13.46 7.83
C SER A 175 24.18 -13.64 8.42
N ALA A 176 23.83 -12.84 9.44
CA ALA A 176 22.51 -12.84 10.05
C ALA A 176 21.45 -12.35 9.05
N ALA A 177 21.70 -11.23 8.36
CA ALA A 177 20.78 -10.69 7.36
C ALA A 177 20.54 -11.67 6.20
N GLY A 178 21.58 -12.29 5.65
CA GLY A 178 21.45 -13.28 4.59
C GLY A 178 20.61 -14.50 5.00
N SER A 179 20.78 -14.96 6.23
CA SER A 179 19.99 -16.07 6.80
C SER A 179 18.51 -15.70 6.97
N GLU A 180 18.22 -14.51 7.50
CA GLU A 180 16.83 -14.05 7.66
C GLU A 180 16.17 -13.77 6.30
N ILE A 181 16.87 -13.17 5.33
CA ILE A 181 16.36 -12.99 3.96
C ILE A 181 16.01 -14.34 3.35
N TYR A 182 16.88 -15.34 3.46
CA TYR A 182 16.62 -16.68 2.91
C TYR A 182 15.36 -17.31 3.53
N LYS A 183 15.26 -17.28 4.87
CA LYS A 183 14.10 -17.80 5.60
C LYS A 183 12.81 -17.09 5.21
N LEU A 184 12.78 -15.76 5.29
CA LEU A 184 11.61 -14.96 4.96
C LEU A 184 11.20 -15.10 3.48
N THR A 185 12.16 -15.25 2.58
CA THR A 185 11.89 -15.54 1.17
C THR A 185 11.21 -16.90 0.98
N GLY A 186 11.60 -17.91 1.77
CA GLY A 186 10.92 -19.19 1.86
C GLY A 186 9.47 -19.07 2.37
N ASP A 187 9.29 -18.31 3.45
CA ASP A 187 7.97 -18.04 4.03
C ASP A 187 7.07 -17.27 3.04
N LEU A 188 7.62 -16.26 2.35
CA LEU A 188 6.92 -15.49 1.31
C LEU A 188 6.46 -16.40 0.17
N LYS A 189 7.31 -17.32 -0.29
CA LYS A 189 6.95 -18.29 -1.33
C LYS A 189 5.77 -19.17 -0.90
N MET A 190 5.76 -19.64 0.35
CA MET A 190 4.64 -20.42 0.89
C MET A 190 3.37 -19.59 1.06
N ALA A 191 3.49 -18.35 1.53
CA ALA A 191 2.38 -17.42 1.71
C ALA A 191 1.69 -17.12 0.37
N VAL A 192 2.46 -16.82 -0.68
CA VAL A 192 1.94 -16.58 -2.04
C VAL A 192 1.18 -17.81 -2.54
N SER A 193 1.79 -19.01 -2.46
CA SER A 193 1.13 -20.25 -2.89
C SER A 193 -0.15 -20.57 -2.11
N SER A 194 -0.22 -20.17 -0.85
CA SER A 194 -1.40 -20.36 0.00
C SER A 194 -2.49 -19.36 -0.34
N ALA A 195 -2.14 -18.08 -0.53
CA ALA A 195 -3.07 -17.02 -0.89
C ALA A 195 -3.74 -17.29 -2.26
N GLU A 196 -3.01 -17.81 -3.24
CA GLU A 196 -3.57 -18.14 -4.56
C GLU A 196 -4.72 -19.16 -4.51
N LYS A 197 -4.67 -20.09 -3.55
CA LYS A 197 -5.67 -21.16 -3.39
C LYS A 197 -6.97 -20.68 -2.77
N ILE A 198 -7.01 -19.47 -2.22
CA ILE A 198 -8.23 -18.89 -1.64
C ILE A 198 -9.24 -18.65 -2.76
N ALA A 199 -10.48 -19.09 -2.56
CA ALA A 199 -11.53 -18.95 -3.57
C ALA A 199 -12.21 -17.58 -3.50
N ASP A 200 -12.53 -17.11 -2.29
CA ASP A 200 -13.11 -15.78 -2.10
C ASP A 200 -12.08 -14.69 -2.39
N MET A 201 -12.53 -13.69 -3.15
CA MET A 201 -11.62 -12.68 -3.68
C MET A 201 -11.19 -11.65 -2.61
N LEU A 202 -12.09 -11.33 -1.68
CA LEU A 202 -11.77 -10.41 -0.60
C LEU A 202 -10.82 -11.09 0.40
N GLU A 203 -11.10 -12.33 0.79
CA GLU A 203 -10.20 -13.12 1.64
C GLU A 203 -8.81 -13.28 1.00
N LYS A 204 -8.76 -13.52 -0.32
CA LYS A 204 -7.50 -13.58 -1.07
C LYS A 204 -6.74 -12.26 -0.98
N ALA A 205 -7.41 -11.15 -1.27
CA ALA A 205 -6.81 -9.82 -1.21
C ALA A 205 -6.30 -9.48 0.20
N THR A 206 -7.07 -9.83 1.24
CA THR A 206 -6.68 -9.67 2.63
C THR A 206 -5.45 -10.51 2.97
N ALA A 207 -5.36 -11.75 2.51
CA ALA A 207 -4.15 -12.57 2.71
C ALA A 207 -2.91 -11.96 2.03
N TYR A 208 -3.07 -11.40 0.82
CA TYR A 208 -1.99 -10.65 0.17
C TYR A 208 -1.58 -9.40 0.96
N HIS A 209 -2.55 -8.65 1.49
CA HIS A 209 -2.30 -7.45 2.29
C HIS A 209 -1.62 -7.76 3.64
N ASP A 210 -2.19 -8.67 4.44
CA ASP A 210 -1.78 -8.87 5.84
C ASP A 210 -0.52 -9.72 5.97
N ILE A 211 -0.29 -10.63 5.02
CA ILE A 211 0.78 -11.63 5.09
C ILE A 211 1.85 -11.36 4.03
N VAL A 212 1.48 -11.39 2.74
CA VAL A 212 2.45 -11.31 1.63
C VAL A 212 3.17 -9.96 1.65
N LEU A 213 2.43 -8.85 1.68
CA LEU A 213 2.99 -7.50 1.68
C LEU A 213 3.84 -7.23 2.95
N LYS A 214 3.43 -7.77 4.09
CA LYS A 214 4.20 -7.68 5.33
C LYS A 214 5.55 -8.40 5.23
N LEU A 215 5.55 -9.64 4.71
CA LEU A 215 6.78 -10.40 4.47
C LEU A 215 7.70 -9.69 3.47
N MET A 216 7.16 -9.12 2.40
CA MET A 216 7.93 -8.30 1.45
C MET A 216 8.60 -7.11 2.14
N THR A 217 7.86 -6.43 3.02
CA THR A 217 8.39 -5.30 3.80
C THR A 217 9.50 -5.73 4.76
N ASP A 218 9.35 -6.89 5.42
CA ASP A 218 10.36 -7.41 6.35
C ASP A 218 11.63 -7.87 5.62
N ILE A 219 11.50 -8.54 4.46
CA ILE A 219 12.64 -8.87 3.58
C ILE A 219 13.40 -7.60 3.18
N ARG A 220 12.65 -6.57 2.75
CA ARG A 220 13.23 -5.30 2.32
C ARG A 220 14.09 -4.66 3.41
N LYS A 221 13.65 -4.67 4.67
CA LYS A 221 14.44 -4.11 5.80
C LYS A 221 15.84 -4.72 5.88
N TYR A 222 15.94 -6.05 5.72
CA TYR A 222 17.24 -6.73 5.77
C TYR A 222 18.08 -6.46 4.52
N ALA A 223 17.46 -6.43 3.34
CA ALA A 223 18.14 -6.10 2.09
C ALA A 223 18.72 -4.67 2.13
N ASP A 224 17.91 -3.67 2.48
CA ASP A 224 18.31 -2.26 2.62
C ASP A 224 19.43 -2.12 3.67
N SER A 225 19.35 -2.87 4.77
CA SER A 225 20.40 -2.87 5.80
C SER A 225 21.71 -3.51 5.31
N SER A 226 21.65 -4.41 4.34
CA SER A 226 22.83 -5.08 3.76
C SER A 226 23.47 -4.18 2.70
N GLU A 227 22.67 -3.51 1.87
CA GLU A 227 23.12 -2.51 0.89
C GLU A 227 24.06 -1.48 1.52
N ALA A 228 23.73 -1.01 2.73
CA ALA A 228 24.50 0.01 3.43
C ALA A 228 25.93 -0.40 3.82
N VAL A 229 26.25 -1.71 3.80
CA VAL A 229 27.56 -2.23 4.24
C VAL A 229 28.23 -3.14 3.20
N VAL A 230 27.51 -3.61 2.19
CA VAL A 230 28.11 -4.31 1.04
C VAL A 230 28.76 -3.29 0.11
N SER A 231 29.90 -3.63 -0.47
CA SER A 231 30.57 -2.73 -1.39
C SER A 231 29.80 -2.59 -2.71
N MET A 232 29.80 -1.38 -3.27
CA MET A 232 29.07 -1.02 -4.49
C MET A 232 29.45 -1.88 -5.70
N ASP A 233 30.68 -2.36 -5.79
CA ASP A 233 31.16 -3.25 -6.87
C ASP A 233 30.53 -4.65 -6.84
N VAL A 234 29.99 -5.07 -5.69
CA VAL A 234 29.34 -6.37 -5.51
C VAL A 234 27.81 -6.24 -5.47
N TRP A 235 27.30 -5.10 -5.02
CA TRP A 235 25.86 -4.90 -4.89
C TRP A 235 25.18 -4.89 -6.27
N PRO A 236 24.12 -5.69 -6.49
CA PRO A 236 23.61 -5.96 -7.83
C PRO A 236 22.68 -4.87 -8.39
N TYR A 237 22.33 -3.86 -7.59
CA TYR A 237 21.37 -2.82 -7.96
C TYR A 237 21.95 -1.43 -7.79
N PRO A 238 21.51 -0.46 -8.63
CA PRO A 238 21.81 0.94 -8.38
C PRO A 238 21.16 1.39 -7.07
N SER A 239 21.89 2.17 -6.30
CA SER A 239 21.39 2.85 -5.12
C SER A 239 20.34 3.90 -5.49
N TYR A 240 19.54 4.32 -4.52
CA TYR A 240 18.60 5.45 -4.71
C TYR A 240 19.30 6.73 -5.14
N GLY A 241 20.54 6.96 -4.70
CA GLY A 241 21.32 8.13 -5.12
C GLY A 241 21.62 8.11 -6.62
N GLU A 242 21.97 6.95 -7.15
CA GLU A 242 22.18 6.77 -8.59
C GLU A 242 20.86 6.90 -9.34
N LEU A 243 19.80 6.21 -8.94
CA LEU A 243 18.51 6.28 -9.61
C LEU A 243 17.92 7.70 -9.68
N LEU A 244 18.14 8.53 -8.64
CA LEU A 244 17.53 9.85 -8.54
C LEU A 244 18.43 10.99 -9.04
N PHE A 245 19.75 10.84 -8.98
CA PHE A 245 20.70 11.94 -9.23
C PHE A 245 21.81 11.61 -10.24
N SER A 246 21.87 10.39 -10.79
CA SER A 246 22.77 10.11 -11.92
C SER A 246 22.21 10.70 -13.21
N ILE A 247 22.45 12.01 -13.38
CA ILE A 247 22.35 12.73 -14.66
C ILE A 247 23.77 13.05 -15.13
#